data_AF-A0A917R2P3-F1
#
_entry.id   AF-A0A917R2P3-F1
#
_cell.length_a   1.000
_cell.length_b   1.000
_cell.length_c   1.000
_cell.angle_alpha   90.00
_cell.angle_beta   90.00
_cell.angle_gamma   90.00
#
_symmetry.space_group_name_H-M   'P 1'
#
loop_
_entity.id
_entity.type
_entity.pdbx_description
1 polymer ?
#
loop_
_entity_poly.entity_id
_entity_poly.type
_entity_poly.pdbx_seq_one_letter_code
_entity_poly.pdbx_strand_id
1 'polypeptide(L)' 'MTETGEARVAAALAGLGGLGELPVREHVPVFEDVLGGLEAALASMDDPSPAQSPGDAGGAEGTR' A
#
# COMPACT_ATOMS: atom_id res chain seq x y z
N MET A 1 -7.68 -18.31 5.57
CA MET A 1 -6.21 -18.35 5.41
C MET A 1 -5.80 -16.93 5.08
N THR A 2 -5.36 -16.16 6.08
CA THR A 2 -4.89 -14.78 5.87
C THR A 2 -3.68 -14.84 4.97
N GLU A 3 -3.84 -14.45 3.71
CA GLU A 3 -2.68 -14.22 2.85
C GLU A 3 -1.80 -13.19 3.56
N THR A 4 -0.62 -13.63 3.97
CA THR A 4 0.29 -12.82 4.79
C THR A 4 0.82 -11.67 3.94
N GLY A 5 1.20 -10.56 4.57
CA GLY A 5 1.85 -9.45 3.87
C GLY A 5 3.07 -9.88 3.06
N GLU A 6 3.78 -10.90 3.54
CA GLU A 6 4.89 -11.55 2.85
C GLU A 6 4.48 -12.18 1.50
N ALA A 7 3.34 -12.85 1.42
CA ALA A 7 2.86 -13.43 0.16
C ALA A 7 2.54 -12.34 -0.88
N ARG A 8 1.98 -11.20 -0.45
CA ARG A 8 1.72 -10.04 -1.34
C ARG A 8 3.00 -9.39 -1.84
N VAL A 9 4.00 -9.24 -0.96
CA VAL A 9 5.32 -8.73 -1.33
C VAL A 9 6.02 -9.68 -2.31
N ALA A 10 5.98 -11.00 -2.05
CA ALA A 10 6.56 -12.00 -2.95
C ALA A 10 5.89 -11.97 -4.34
N ALA A 11 4.56 -11.81 -4.39
CA ALA A 11 3.83 -11.68 -5.65
C ALA A 11 4.24 -10.41 -6.43
N ALA A 12 4.39 -9.27 -5.74
CA ALA A 12 4.84 -8.03 -6.36
C ALA A 12 6.27 -8.15 -6.92
N LEU A 13 7.18 -8.82 -6.22
CA LEU A 13 8.58 -8.97 -6.62
C LEU A 13 8.82 -10.03 -7.72
N ALA A 14 7.84 -10.89 -8.01
CA ALA A 14 8.00 -12.00 -8.95
C ALA A 14 8.48 -11.56 -10.36
N GLY A 15 8.08 -10.36 -10.79
CA GLY A 15 8.49 -9.81 -12.09
C GLY A 15 9.99 -9.54 -12.23
N LEU A 16 10.70 -9.33 -11.13
CA LEU A 16 12.13 -9.00 -11.16
C LEU A 16 13.02 -10.17 -11.62
N GLY A 17 12.58 -11.42 -11.42
CA GLY A 17 13.35 -12.60 -11.81
C GLY A 17 13.55 -12.74 -13.32
N GLY A 18 12.70 -12.08 -14.14
CA GLY A 18 12.75 -12.14 -15.60
C GLY A 18 13.53 -11.02 -16.28
N LEU A 19 14.06 -10.04 -15.53
CA LEU A 19 14.70 -8.85 -16.12
C LEU A 19 15.90 -9.17 -17.03
N GLY A 20 16.65 -10.24 -16.72
CA GLY A 20 17.81 -10.66 -17.53
C GLY A 20 17.46 -11.10 -18.96
N GLU A 21 16.21 -11.51 -19.18
CA GLU A 21 15.71 -11.95 -20.48
C GLU A 21 15.07 -10.79 -21.29
N LEU A 22 14.94 -9.61 -20.68
CA LEU A 22 14.30 -8.45 -21.29
C LEU A 22 15.34 -7.41 -21.74
N PRO A 23 15.08 -6.69 -22.86
CA PRO A 23 15.84 -5.50 -23.20
C PRO A 23 15.79 -4.46 -22.07
N VAL A 24 16.88 -3.73 -21.85
CA VAL A 24 16.98 -2.73 -20.75
C VAL A 24 15.86 -1.69 -20.78
N ARG A 25 15.36 -1.32 -21.97
CA ARG A 25 14.22 -0.38 -22.09
C ARG A 25 12.93 -0.92 -21.46
N GLU A 26 12.78 -2.23 -21.35
CA GLU A 26 11.63 -2.90 -20.74
C GLU A 26 11.82 -3.07 -19.22
N HIS A 27 12.99 -2.73 -18.65
CA HIS A 27 13.21 -2.85 -17.21
C HIS A 27 12.42 -1.79 -16.44
N VAL A 28 12.31 -0.58 -16.98
CA VAL A 28 11.57 0.53 -16.37
C VAL A 28 10.10 0.17 -16.11
N PRO A 29 9.30 -0.27 -17.10
CA PRO A 29 7.91 -0.65 -16.84
C PRO A 29 7.78 -1.80 -15.83
N VAL A 30 8.71 -2.77 -15.83
CA VAL A 30 8.73 -3.85 -14.82
C VAL A 30 8.95 -3.30 -13.41
N PHE A 31 9.85 -2.33 -13.23
CA PHE A 31 10.04 -1.70 -11.92
C PHE A 31 8.82 -0.89 -11.47
N GLU A 32 8.15 -0.20 -12.39
CA GLU A 32 6.92 0.54 -12.10
C GLU A 32 5.78 -0.40 -11.67
N ASP A 33 5.61 -1.52 -12.36
CA ASP A 33 4.62 -2.56 -12.01
C ASP A 33 4.89 -3.15 -10.63
N VAL A 34 6.16 -3.48 -10.33
CA VAL A 34 6.59 -4.00 -9.02
C VAL A 34 6.32 -2.97 -7.92
N LEU A 35 6.65 -1.69 -8.16
CA LEU A 35 6.40 -0.61 -7.21
C LEU A 35 4.90 -0.47 -6.90
N GLY A 36 4.05 -0.43 -7.93
CA GLY A 36 2.59 -0.36 -7.74
C GLY A 36 2.02 -1.56 -6.98
N GLY A 37 2.56 -2.75 -7.22
CA GLY A 37 2.20 -3.95 -6.46
C GLY A 37 2.57 -3.86 -4.97
N LEU A 38 3.74 -3.30 -4.65
CA LEU A 38 4.17 -3.07 -3.27
C LEU A 38 3.32 -1.99 -2.58
N GLU A 39 3.02 -0.88 -3.26
CA GLU A 39 2.13 0.16 -2.75
C GLU A 39 0.74 -0.39 -2.41
N ALA A 40 0.17 -1.21 -3.30
CA ALA A 40 -1.11 -1.87 -3.05
C ALA A 40 -1.04 -2.85 -1.87
N ALA A 41 0.06 -3.59 -1.73
CA ALA A 41 0.28 -4.48 -0.60
C ALA A 41 0.33 -3.71 0.73
N LEU A 42 1.01 -2.56 0.76
CA LEU A 42 1.08 -1.69 1.94
C LEU A 42 -0.26 -1.03 2.26
N ALA A 43 -0.96 -0.51 1.25
CA ALA A 43 -2.29 0.07 1.41
C ALA A 43 -3.30 -0.95 1.96
N SER A 44 -3.15 -2.24 1.62
CA SER A 44 -4.01 -3.31 2.17
C SER A 44 -3.79 -3.59 3.67
N MET A 45 -2.67 -3.14 4.24
CA MET A 45 -2.37 -3.25 5.67
C MET A 45 -2.82 -2.02 6.46
N ASP A 46 -2.96 -0.89 5.77
CA ASP A 46 -3.48 0.36 6.32
C ASP A 46 -5.02 0.31 6.26
N ASP A 47 -5.61 -0.59 7.06
CA ASP A 47 -7.05 -0.60 7.30
C ASP A 47 -7.39 0.72 8.03
N PRO A 48 -8.25 1.60 7.49
CA PRO A 48 -8.65 2.80 8.21
C PRO A 48 -9.42 2.37 9.44
N SER A 49 -8.73 2.27 10.58
CA SER A 49 -9.36 2.18 11.89
C SER A 49 -10.46 3.26 11.95
N PRO A 50 -11.71 2.91 12.28
CA PRO A 50 -12.79 3.88 12.42
C PRO A 50 -12.59 4.70 13.70
N ALA A 51 -11.59 5.58 13.67
CA ALA A 51 -11.36 6.64 14.63
C ALA A 51 -10.74 7.79 13.82
N GLN A 52 -11.55 8.70 13.27
CA GLN A 52 -12.19 9.73 14.07
C GLN A 52 -13.43 10.26 13.35
N SER A 53 -14.59 10.14 14.01
CA SER A 53 -15.74 10.98 13.68
C SER A 53 -15.36 12.44 14.01
N PRO A 54 -15.46 13.40 13.08
CA PRO A 54 -15.26 14.81 13.40
C PRO A 54 -16.50 15.29 14.16
N GLY A 55 -16.51 15.05 15.47
CA GLY A 55 -17.69 15.25 16.32
C GLY A 55 -17.36 15.43 17.79
N ASP A 56 -16.23 16.04 18.12
CA ASP A 56 -16.01 16.64 19.45
C ASP A 56 -15.25 17.96 19.29
N ALA A 57 -15.91 18.89 18.60
CA ALA A 57 -15.53 20.29 18.54
C ALA A 57 -16.78 21.15 18.71
N GLY A 58 -17.37 21.10 19.90
CA GLY A 58 -18.28 22.11 20.44
C GLY A 58 -17.93 22.27 21.91
N GLY A 59 -17.25 23.31 22.37
CA GLY A 59 -17.46 24.71 22.03
C GLY A 59 -18.32 25.35 23.12
N ALA A 60 -17.65 25.88 24.15
CA ALA A 60 -18.09 26.93 25.06
C ALA A 60 -19.32 26.69 25.97
N GLU A 61 -19.08 26.56 27.27
CA GLU A 61 -19.91 27.22 28.28
C GLU A 61 -19.03 27.84 29.37
N GLY A 62 -18.70 29.13 29.20
CA GLY A 62 -18.70 30.03 30.35
C GLY A 62 -20.08 30.66 30.41
N THR A 63 -20.74 30.66 31.59
CA THR A 63 -21.45 31.79 32.22
C THR A 63 -22.22 31.31 33.47
N ARG A 64 -21.76 31.76 34.64
CA ARG A 64 -22.50 32.17 35.86
C ARG A 64 -22.13 31.47 37.17
#